data_AF-A0A4Q2X5E0-F1
#
_entry.id   AF-A0A4Q2X5E0-F1
#
_cell.length_a   1.000
_cell.length_b   1.000
_cell.length_c   1.000
_cell.angle_alpha   90.00
_cell.angle_beta   90.00
_cell.angle_gamma   90.00
#
_symmetry.space_group_name_H-M   'P 1'
#
loop_
_entity.id
_entity.type
_entity.pdbx_description
1 polymer ?
#
loop_
_entity_poly.entity_id
_entity_poly.type
_entity_poly.pdbx_seq_one_letter_code
_entity_poly.pdbx_strand_id
1 'polypeptide(L)'
;MSFLYPDCGDHSRLGGKGAALARLGDLGFEVPAWFAVPTDMVWADGELEAAVASLGTGPFAVRSSGAMEDGTGHSFAGQFESHLEVSPQDVAGKIAEVRASSSSPSILTYCRERGLPVPSAPTVLVQRMIAPRCAGVAFSADPVSGSRNTAVVSAVAGTGEKLVSGEVDGEDWRIGSSNEIVETPATSLLSQTDAILVAGLARDCESASGRPQDIEWAIDLGGKLWLLQSRPITTLGLTPDPDDTLRVWDNSNIAESYGGVTTPLTFSFARRIYESAYREFCKLMSVPHDRIERSDDVFPQMLGLIRGRVYYNLVSWYRVLALLPGFQLNRGFMEQMMGVREPMPDEIVKKIVAENTGTRSEDRRALVKTCIGLLRQLRGLPKQIADFQIRLDKALAAPSVPISQMTGEQLVAHYRDLERQLLKRWDAPLVNDFFAMIFYGLLRSLCVKWLGDSGGALQNELLLDGGDIISAEPPRRIIRMAAFAAPHPDLAKTLADPVIHSNKKLAALRQFPELSTAFESYLSDFGDRCLEEL
;
A
#
# COMPACT_ATOMS: atom_id res chain seq x y z
N MET A 1 31.82 20.90 17.41
CA MET A 1 31.44 20.97 15.99
C MET A 1 32.71 21.15 15.16
N SER A 2 33.15 20.11 14.46
CA SER A 2 34.09 20.23 13.32
C SER A 2 33.42 19.56 12.13
N PHE A 3 32.41 20.24 11.60
CA PHE A 3 31.70 19.89 10.38
C PHE A 3 31.97 21.03 9.41
N LEU A 4 32.46 20.77 8.20
CA LEU A 4 32.57 21.83 7.19
C LEU A 4 32.42 21.28 5.76
N TYR A 5 31.16 20.93 5.46
CA TYR A 5 30.29 21.45 4.38
C TYR A 5 30.98 22.35 3.33
N PRO A 6 30.55 22.38 2.04
CA PRO A 6 30.36 23.66 1.38
C PRO A 6 28.97 24.19 1.74
N ASP A 7 28.81 25.51 1.99
CA ASP A 7 27.51 26.22 2.10
C ASP A 7 26.68 26.08 0.81
N CYS A 8 26.14 24.90 0.58
CA CYS A 8 25.34 24.55 -0.57
C CYS A 8 23.94 24.23 -0.07
N GLY A 9 23.11 25.27 0.04
CA GLY A 9 21.68 25.14 0.35
C GLY A 9 20.87 24.24 -0.61
N ASP A 10 21.54 23.55 -1.54
CA ASP A 10 21.01 22.48 -2.37
C ASP A 10 21.83 21.18 -2.22
N HIS A 11 21.32 20.26 -1.40
CA HIS A 11 21.89 18.92 -1.20
C HIS A 11 21.87 18.05 -2.47
N SER A 12 21.15 18.44 -3.53
CA SER A 12 21.10 17.67 -4.78
C SER A 12 22.46 17.55 -5.49
N ARG A 13 23.37 18.51 -5.25
CA ARG A 13 24.73 18.55 -5.81
C ARG A 13 25.73 17.63 -5.11
N LEU A 14 25.35 17.06 -3.96
CA LEU A 14 26.25 16.25 -3.13
C LEU A 14 26.26 14.77 -3.54
N GLY A 15 25.37 14.36 -4.45
CA GLY A 15 25.12 12.95 -4.74
C GLY A 15 24.45 12.22 -3.57
N GLY A 16 24.15 10.93 -3.72
CA GLY A 16 23.35 10.19 -2.73
C GLY A 16 24.02 10.08 -1.34
N LYS A 17 25.27 9.62 -1.28
CA LYS A 17 26.04 9.49 -0.03
C LYS A 17 26.29 10.84 0.65
N GLY A 18 26.69 11.85 -0.13
CA GLY A 18 26.96 13.19 0.38
C GLY A 18 25.71 13.85 0.95
N ALA A 19 24.56 13.71 0.29
CA ALA A 19 23.28 14.23 0.77
C ALA A 19 22.82 13.52 2.06
N ALA A 20 23.06 12.21 2.19
CA ALA A 20 22.77 11.45 3.40
C ALA A 20 23.63 11.92 4.59
N LEU A 21 24.94 12.04 4.38
CA LEU A 21 25.88 12.51 5.41
C LEU A 21 25.59 13.96 5.85
N ALA A 22 25.25 14.85 4.91
CA ALA A 22 24.87 16.22 5.24
C ALA A 22 23.62 16.25 6.13
N ARG A 23 22.55 15.55 5.72
CA ARG A 23 21.30 15.48 6.49
C ARG A 23 21.52 14.92 7.90
N LEU A 24 22.29 13.83 8.03
CA LEU A 24 22.54 13.22 9.34
C LEU A 24 23.45 14.11 10.21
N GLY A 25 24.44 14.78 9.60
CA GLY A 25 25.24 15.81 10.29
C GLY A 25 24.39 16.96 10.83
N ASP A 26 23.45 17.48 10.04
CA ASP A 26 22.51 18.54 10.45
C ASP A 26 21.61 18.13 11.62
N LEU A 27 21.31 16.83 11.73
CA LEU A 27 20.54 16.24 12.83
C LEU A 27 21.41 15.93 14.07
N GLY A 28 22.69 16.24 14.03
CA GLY A 28 23.61 16.10 15.17
C GLY A 28 24.29 14.74 15.29
N PHE A 29 24.25 13.90 14.25
CA PHE A 29 24.98 12.63 14.25
C PHE A 29 26.50 12.87 14.23
N GLU A 30 27.24 11.99 14.90
CA GLU A 30 28.69 12.06 15.00
C GLU A 30 29.36 11.58 13.70
N VAL A 31 29.52 12.50 12.76
CA VAL A 31 30.18 12.27 11.45
C VAL A 31 31.60 12.85 11.49
N PRO A 32 32.64 12.14 11.00
CA PRO A 32 33.97 12.71 10.85
C PRO A 32 33.96 13.94 9.95
N ALA A 33 34.81 14.93 10.22
CA ALA A 33 34.92 16.14 9.40
C ALA A 33 35.13 15.78 7.92
N TRP A 34 34.37 16.42 7.04
CA TRP A 34 34.40 16.16 5.60
C TRP A 34 33.96 17.38 4.79
N PHE A 35 34.33 17.42 3.51
CA PHE A 35 33.78 18.33 2.50
C PHE A 35 33.48 17.58 1.20
N ALA A 36 32.62 18.16 0.36
CA ALA A 36 32.32 17.66 -0.98
C ALA A 36 33.03 18.47 -2.05
N VAL A 37 33.33 17.82 -3.16
CA VAL A 37 33.87 18.41 -4.38
C VAL A 37 32.90 18.12 -5.54
N PRO A 38 31.87 18.96 -5.73
CA PRO A 38 30.94 18.84 -6.85
C PRO A 38 31.67 18.83 -8.20
N THR A 39 31.08 18.16 -9.19
CA THR A 39 31.70 17.96 -10.51
C THR A 39 32.05 19.25 -11.24
N ASP A 40 31.23 20.29 -11.05
CA ASP A 40 31.38 21.61 -11.66
C ASP A 40 32.22 22.59 -10.82
N MET A 41 32.74 22.15 -9.67
CA MET A 41 33.54 23.00 -8.80
C MET A 41 34.95 23.19 -9.35
N VAL A 42 35.36 24.45 -9.47
CA VAL A 42 36.71 24.89 -9.82
C VAL A 42 37.30 25.57 -8.60
N TRP A 43 38.44 25.06 -8.13
CA TRP A 43 39.18 25.61 -6.99
C TRP A 43 40.13 26.71 -7.46
N ALA A 44 40.26 27.78 -6.68
CA ALA A 44 41.37 28.70 -6.81
C ALA A 44 42.68 28.06 -6.32
N ASP A 45 43.82 28.63 -6.73
CA ASP A 45 45.14 28.14 -6.30
C ASP A 45 45.24 28.12 -4.76
N GLY A 46 45.55 26.95 -4.19
CA GLY A 46 45.71 26.76 -2.74
C GLY A 46 44.42 26.53 -1.95
N GLU A 47 43.25 26.65 -2.58
CA GLU A 47 41.96 26.55 -1.89
C GLU A 47 41.62 25.11 -1.46
N LEU A 48 41.94 24.12 -2.32
CA LEU A 48 41.76 22.70 -2.00
C LEU A 48 42.69 22.28 -0.84
N GLU A 49 43.94 22.74 -0.86
CA GLU A 49 44.92 22.46 0.20
C GLU A 49 44.46 23.05 1.54
N ALA A 50 43.89 24.26 1.52
CA ALA A 50 43.29 24.87 2.70
C ALA A 50 42.08 24.08 3.23
N ALA A 51 41.21 23.61 2.34
CA ALA A 51 40.07 22.77 2.71
C ALA A 51 40.53 21.43 3.33
N VAL A 52 41.52 20.76 2.73
CA VAL A 52 42.14 19.54 3.27
C VAL A 52 42.78 19.80 4.63
N ALA A 53 43.53 20.90 4.79
CA ALA A 53 44.14 21.26 6.07
C ALA A 53 43.09 21.52 7.16
N SER A 54 41.91 22.03 6.81
CA SER A 54 40.81 22.25 7.76
C SER A 54 40.25 20.95 8.36
N LEU A 55 40.41 19.82 7.68
CA LEU A 55 40.04 18.49 8.18
C LEU A 55 41.05 17.92 9.18
N GLY A 56 42.25 18.51 9.30
CA GLY A 56 43.32 18.08 10.21
C GLY A 56 44.51 17.42 9.49
N THR A 57 45.29 16.63 10.23
CA THR A 57 46.57 16.07 9.75
C THR A 57 46.44 14.86 8.81
N GLY A 58 45.24 14.32 8.65
CA GLY A 58 44.97 13.10 7.88
C GLY A 58 45.30 11.80 8.66
N PRO A 59 45.20 10.63 8.00
CA PRO A 59 44.88 10.48 6.57
C PRO A 59 43.40 10.73 6.23
N PHE A 60 43.07 10.70 4.93
CA PHE A 60 41.72 10.99 4.42
C PHE A 60 41.14 9.82 3.60
N ALA A 61 39.81 9.72 3.58
CA ALA A 61 39.06 8.89 2.65
C ALA A 61 38.55 9.78 1.52
N VAL A 62 38.78 9.36 0.27
CA VAL A 62 38.33 10.04 -0.95
C VAL A 62 37.36 9.12 -1.67
N ARG A 63 36.06 9.42 -1.58
CA ARG A 63 34.95 8.53 -1.98
C ARG A 63 34.08 9.15 -3.06
N SER A 64 33.56 8.35 -3.98
CA SER A 64 32.55 8.81 -4.94
C SER A 64 31.17 9.03 -4.28
N SER A 65 30.41 9.99 -4.81
CA SER A 65 29.01 10.23 -4.48
C SER A 65 28.26 10.66 -5.74
N GLY A 66 27.79 9.69 -6.53
CA GLY A 66 26.93 9.92 -7.69
C GLY A 66 25.44 10.01 -7.35
N ALA A 67 24.67 10.79 -8.12
CA ALA A 67 23.21 10.86 -7.98
C ALA A 67 22.50 9.54 -8.36
N MET A 68 23.10 8.77 -9.28
CA MET A 68 22.59 7.48 -9.75
C MET A 68 23.14 6.28 -8.93
N GLU A 69 24.02 6.50 -7.95
CA GLU A 69 24.59 5.41 -7.14
C GLU A 69 23.53 4.73 -6.27
N ASP A 70 22.58 5.50 -5.73
CA ASP A 70 21.59 5.04 -4.73
C ASP A 70 20.14 4.96 -5.28
N GLY A 71 19.99 4.82 -6.61
CA GLY A 71 18.69 4.76 -7.28
C GLY A 71 17.86 3.52 -6.93
N THR A 72 16.53 3.67 -6.91
CA THR A 72 15.58 2.59 -6.54
C THR A 72 15.40 1.50 -7.60
N GLY A 73 15.78 1.76 -8.86
CA GLY A 73 15.64 0.80 -9.97
C GLY A 73 16.96 0.20 -10.47
N HIS A 74 18.05 0.99 -10.42
CA HIS A 74 19.39 0.60 -10.86
C HIS A 74 20.42 1.36 -10.00
N SER A 75 21.23 0.64 -9.21
CA SER A 75 22.31 1.22 -8.41
C SER A 75 23.66 0.88 -9.04
N PHE A 76 24.56 1.86 -9.11
CA PHE A 76 25.98 1.67 -9.43
C PHE A 76 26.79 1.29 -8.17
N ALA A 77 26.14 0.70 -7.17
CA ALA A 77 26.73 0.41 -5.88
C ALA A 77 28.03 -0.39 -6.04
N GLY A 78 29.12 0.16 -5.49
CA GLY A 78 30.45 -0.47 -5.52
C GLY A 78 31.20 -0.40 -6.85
N GLN A 79 30.70 0.31 -7.88
CA GLN A 79 31.39 0.41 -9.18
C GLN A 79 32.33 1.61 -9.32
N PHE A 80 32.12 2.66 -8.53
CA PHE A 80 33.00 3.82 -8.51
C PHE A 80 34.13 3.62 -7.50
N GLU A 81 35.32 4.11 -7.82
CA GLU A 81 36.49 3.97 -6.97
C GLU A 81 36.35 4.75 -5.65
N SER A 82 36.92 4.19 -4.59
CA SER A 82 37.11 4.84 -3.29
C SER A 82 38.53 4.57 -2.81
N HIS A 83 39.20 5.60 -2.31
CA HIS A 83 40.59 5.52 -1.85
C HIS A 83 40.65 5.84 -0.37
N LEU A 84 41.24 4.96 0.43
CA LEU A 84 41.44 5.13 1.87
C LEU A 84 42.92 5.45 2.18
N GLU A 85 43.17 5.90 3.41
CA GLU A 85 44.52 6.21 3.91
C GLU A 85 45.30 7.24 3.05
N VAL A 86 44.58 8.16 2.39
CA VAL A 86 45.16 9.14 1.47
C VAL A 86 45.90 10.22 2.26
N SER A 87 47.17 10.45 1.90
CA SER A 87 47.97 11.52 2.50
C SER A 87 47.47 12.90 2.04
N PRO A 88 47.66 13.98 2.82
CA PRO A 88 47.21 15.33 2.44
C PRO A 88 47.69 15.77 1.05
N GLN A 89 48.88 15.33 0.62
CA GLN A 89 49.50 15.72 -0.65
C GLN A 89 48.88 14.98 -1.86
N ASP A 90 48.30 13.80 -1.62
CA ASP A 90 47.77 12.94 -2.68
C ASP A 90 46.27 13.16 -2.96
N VAL A 91 45.57 13.93 -2.10
CA VAL A 91 44.12 14.14 -2.20
C VAL A 91 43.69 14.65 -3.58
N ALA A 92 44.42 15.63 -4.13
CA ALA A 92 44.10 16.19 -5.45
C ALA A 92 44.19 15.14 -6.56
N GLY A 93 45.21 14.29 -6.53
CA GLY A 93 45.36 13.17 -7.47
C GLY A 93 44.23 12.15 -7.32
N LYS A 94 43.88 11.78 -6.09
CA LYS A 94 42.79 10.82 -5.82
C LYS A 94 41.41 11.35 -6.21
N ILE A 95 41.14 12.65 -6.09
CA ILE A 95 39.91 13.25 -6.63
C ILE A 95 39.82 13.05 -8.15
N ALA A 96 40.94 13.25 -8.86
CA ALA A 96 40.98 13.05 -10.31
C ALA A 96 40.76 11.58 -10.71
N GLU A 97 41.37 10.64 -9.98
CA GLU A 97 41.15 9.20 -10.18
C GLU A 97 39.68 8.80 -9.98
N VAL A 98 39.06 9.22 -8.87
CA VAL A 98 37.63 8.96 -8.60
C VAL A 98 36.74 9.51 -9.71
N ARG A 99 37.01 10.72 -10.21
CA ARG A 99 36.26 11.30 -11.34
C ARG A 99 36.44 10.49 -12.63
N ALA A 100 37.66 10.05 -12.92
CA ALA A 100 37.98 9.23 -14.09
C ALA A 100 37.31 7.85 -14.05
N SER A 101 37.04 7.31 -12.85
CA SER A 101 36.39 6.00 -12.69
C SER A 101 35.02 5.90 -13.38
N SER A 102 34.31 7.02 -13.56
CA SER A 102 33.03 7.11 -14.32
C SER A 102 33.13 6.63 -15.77
N SER A 103 34.34 6.70 -16.36
CA SER A 103 34.64 6.26 -17.72
C SER A 103 35.36 4.91 -17.79
N SER A 104 35.39 4.16 -16.68
CA SER A 104 36.03 2.85 -16.62
C SER A 104 35.31 1.82 -17.51
N PRO A 105 36.03 0.82 -18.05
CA PRO A 105 35.44 -0.23 -18.88
C PRO A 105 34.30 -1.00 -18.19
N SER A 106 34.36 -1.18 -16.86
CA SER A 106 33.32 -1.86 -16.07
C SER A 106 32.01 -1.08 -16.07
N ILE A 107 32.05 0.23 -15.78
CA ILE A 107 30.86 1.10 -15.78
C ILE A 107 30.26 1.22 -17.19
N LEU A 108 31.11 1.39 -18.22
CA LEU A 108 30.65 1.46 -19.60
C LEU A 108 29.97 0.16 -20.08
N THR A 109 30.48 -0.99 -19.65
CA THR A 109 29.89 -2.30 -19.95
C THR A 109 28.55 -2.46 -19.23
N TYR A 110 28.49 -2.13 -17.94
CA TYR A 110 27.25 -2.18 -17.15
C TYR A 110 26.16 -1.29 -17.75
N CYS A 111 26.49 -0.04 -18.14
CA CYS A 111 25.57 0.86 -18.81
C CYS A 111 25.04 0.27 -20.12
N ARG A 112 25.91 -0.32 -20.93
CA ARG A 112 25.53 -0.95 -22.21
C ARG A 112 24.59 -2.13 -22.01
N GLU A 113 24.88 -3.02 -21.05
CA GLU A 113 24.07 -4.21 -20.77
C GLU A 113 22.68 -3.85 -20.23
N ARG A 114 22.58 -2.77 -19.44
CA ARG A 114 21.34 -2.30 -18.81
C ARG A 114 20.58 -1.25 -19.63
N GLY A 115 21.11 -0.81 -20.78
CA GLY A 115 20.53 0.27 -21.59
C GLY A 115 20.52 1.63 -20.88
N LEU A 116 21.47 1.87 -19.97
CA LEU A 116 21.57 3.10 -19.19
C LEU A 116 22.51 4.11 -19.87
N PRO A 117 22.27 5.42 -19.70
CA PRO A 117 23.22 6.44 -20.15
C PRO A 117 24.55 6.31 -19.41
N VAL A 118 25.64 6.74 -20.05
CA VAL A 118 26.94 6.86 -19.40
C VAL A 118 26.84 7.92 -18.29
N PRO A 119 27.23 7.61 -17.04
CA PRO A 119 27.11 8.56 -15.94
C PRO A 119 28.09 9.72 -16.11
N SER A 120 27.69 10.92 -15.64
CA SER A 120 28.62 12.03 -15.46
C SER A 120 29.64 11.70 -14.36
N ALA A 121 30.77 12.42 -14.34
CA ALA A 121 31.71 12.32 -13.23
C ALA A 121 31.00 12.60 -11.89
N PRO A 122 31.22 11.77 -10.85
CA PRO A 122 30.53 11.91 -9.57
C PRO A 122 31.06 13.10 -8.78
N THR A 123 30.26 13.57 -7.82
CA THR A 123 30.76 14.40 -6.72
C THR A 123 31.73 13.56 -5.89
N VAL A 124 32.83 14.15 -5.44
CA VAL A 124 33.83 13.44 -4.62
C VAL A 124 33.73 13.93 -3.18
N LEU A 125 33.68 13.01 -2.21
CA LEU A 125 33.69 13.30 -0.79
C LEU A 125 35.11 13.11 -0.25
N VAL A 126 35.62 14.10 0.47
CA VAL A 126 36.88 14.01 1.21
C VAL A 126 36.56 14.05 2.69
N GLN A 127 36.82 12.94 3.39
CA GLN A 127 36.46 12.76 4.79
C GLN A 127 37.69 12.37 5.61
N ARG A 128 37.81 12.91 6.83
CA ARG A 128 38.88 12.52 7.76
C ARG A 128 38.74 11.05 8.14
N MET A 129 39.83 10.27 8.00
CA MET A 129 39.87 8.90 8.50
C MET A 129 39.87 8.89 10.02
N ILE A 130 39.11 7.95 10.59
CA ILE A 130 39.15 7.64 12.01
C ILE A 130 40.13 6.48 12.20
N ALA A 131 40.99 6.56 13.21
CA ALA A 131 41.83 5.45 13.65
C ALA A 131 40.99 4.50 14.52
N PRO A 132 40.46 3.39 13.99
CA PRO A 132 39.45 2.61 14.67
C PRO A 132 40.06 1.48 15.50
N ARG A 133 39.53 1.25 16.70
CA ARG A 133 39.72 -0.04 17.40
C ARG A 133 39.00 -1.14 16.61
N CYS A 134 37.77 -0.85 16.20
CA CYS A 134 36.94 -1.70 15.35
C CYS A 134 36.05 -0.84 14.45
N ALA A 135 35.66 -1.41 13.32
CA ALA A 135 34.76 -0.80 12.37
C ALA A 135 33.92 -1.89 11.70
N GLY A 136 32.86 -1.48 11.01
CA GLY A 136 32.08 -2.43 10.23
C GLY A 136 30.83 -1.82 9.62
N VAL A 137 29.85 -2.68 9.38
CA VAL A 137 28.55 -2.32 8.82
C VAL A 137 27.44 -2.67 9.79
N ALA A 138 26.34 -1.94 9.72
CA ALA A 138 25.14 -2.27 10.48
C ALA A 138 23.89 -2.00 9.66
N PHE A 139 22.98 -2.96 9.67
CA PHE A 139 21.67 -2.87 9.04
C PHE A 139 20.62 -2.64 10.11
N SER A 140 19.76 -1.64 9.93
CA SER A 140 18.67 -1.37 10.87
C SER A 140 17.55 -2.43 10.80
N ALA A 141 17.53 -3.21 9.71
CA ALA A 141 16.66 -4.36 9.49
C ALA A 141 17.47 -5.54 8.93
N ASP A 142 17.07 -6.77 9.20
CA ASP A 142 17.80 -7.97 8.76
C ASP A 142 17.61 -8.17 7.25
N PRO A 143 18.68 -8.04 6.43
CA PRO A 143 18.58 -8.15 4.98
C PRO A 143 18.34 -9.58 4.49
N VAL A 144 18.56 -10.60 5.35
CA VAL A 144 18.41 -12.02 5.02
C VAL A 144 17.00 -12.50 5.35
N SER A 145 16.56 -12.33 6.60
CA SER A 145 15.22 -12.76 7.03
C SER A 145 14.12 -11.80 6.58
N GLY A 146 14.46 -10.54 6.32
CA GLY A 146 13.49 -9.49 6.07
C GLY A 146 12.82 -8.95 7.33
N SER A 147 13.22 -9.36 8.55
CA SER A 147 12.71 -8.78 9.81
C SER A 147 13.06 -7.30 9.91
N ARG A 148 12.05 -6.44 10.09
CA ARG A 148 12.29 -5.00 10.39
C ARG A 148 12.53 -4.73 11.86
N ASN A 149 12.28 -5.71 12.74
CA ASN A 149 12.52 -5.57 14.18
C ASN A 149 13.93 -6.01 14.61
N THR A 150 14.71 -6.59 13.69
CA THR A 150 16.06 -7.09 13.98
C THR A 150 17.11 -6.25 13.27
N ALA A 151 17.99 -5.60 14.03
CA ALA A 151 19.19 -4.98 13.50
C ALA A 151 20.33 -6.00 13.43
N VAL A 152 21.16 -5.92 12.39
CA VAL A 152 22.33 -6.78 12.20
C VAL A 152 23.57 -5.90 12.28
N VAL A 153 24.52 -6.24 13.17
CA VAL A 153 25.78 -5.49 13.34
C VAL A 153 26.94 -6.42 13.04
N SER A 154 27.72 -6.09 12.01
CA SER A 154 28.92 -6.83 11.60
C SER A 154 30.16 -6.00 11.91
N ALA A 155 31.16 -6.61 12.56
CA ALA A 155 32.36 -5.90 13.01
C ALA A 155 33.68 -6.60 12.67
N VAL A 156 34.72 -5.82 12.39
CA VAL A 156 36.11 -6.28 12.21
C VAL A 156 37.09 -5.41 12.98
N ALA A 157 38.24 -5.97 13.33
CA ALA A 157 39.32 -5.25 14.00
C ALA A 157 40.00 -4.28 13.01
N GLY A 158 40.27 -3.05 13.44
CA GLY A 158 40.86 -2.03 12.57
C GLY A 158 39.86 -1.53 11.51
N THR A 159 40.36 -1.24 10.31
CA THR A 159 39.59 -0.59 9.24
C THR A 159 38.56 -1.52 8.59
N GLY A 160 37.35 -1.02 8.34
CA GLY A 160 36.22 -1.81 7.82
C GLY A 160 36.29 -2.21 6.34
N GLU A 161 37.27 -1.76 5.57
CA GLU A 161 37.33 -1.97 4.11
C GLU A 161 37.24 -3.45 3.71
N LYS A 162 37.96 -4.32 4.43
CA LYS A 162 37.99 -5.76 4.15
C LYS A 162 36.65 -6.46 4.42
N LEU A 163 35.84 -5.89 5.30
CA LEU A 163 34.47 -6.37 5.55
C LEU A 163 33.54 -5.92 4.43
N VAL A 164 33.66 -4.66 4.00
CA VAL A 164 32.85 -4.10 2.90
C VAL A 164 33.17 -4.77 1.57
N SER A 165 34.43 -5.16 1.33
CA SER A 165 34.84 -5.91 0.13
C SER A 165 34.53 -7.42 0.19
N GLY A 166 34.12 -7.93 1.35
CA GLY A 166 33.83 -9.36 1.55
C GLY A 166 35.07 -10.25 1.65
N GLU A 167 36.25 -9.68 1.90
CA GLU A 167 37.52 -10.42 2.06
C GLU A 167 37.64 -11.12 3.42
N VAL A 168 36.91 -10.64 4.43
CA VAL A 168 36.94 -11.16 5.81
C VAL A 168 35.52 -11.33 6.33
N ASP A 169 35.23 -12.49 6.92
CA ASP A 169 34.01 -12.71 7.68
C ASP A 169 34.09 -11.95 9.02
N GLY A 170 33.13 -11.05 9.22
CA GLY A 170 33.02 -10.24 10.43
C GLY A 170 32.38 -10.98 11.60
N GLU A 171 32.45 -10.35 12.76
CA GLU A 171 31.67 -10.70 13.94
C GLU A 171 30.23 -10.18 13.78
N ASP A 172 29.24 -11.08 13.72
CA ASP A 172 27.84 -10.72 13.51
C ASP A 172 26.99 -10.81 14.79
N TRP A 173 26.32 -9.71 15.12
CA TRP A 173 25.31 -9.61 16.17
C TRP A 173 23.92 -9.41 15.56
N ARG A 174 22.91 -10.06 16.14
CA ARG A 174 21.49 -9.75 15.86
C ARG A 174 20.83 -9.18 17.10
N ILE A 175 20.26 -7.98 16.97
CA ILE A 175 19.71 -7.20 18.09
C ILE A 175 18.27 -6.83 17.78
N GLY A 176 17.35 -7.28 18.62
CA GLY A 176 15.93 -7.01 18.48
C GLY A 176 15.55 -5.59 18.92
N SER A 177 14.35 -5.16 18.56
CA SER A 177 13.87 -3.79 18.71
C SER A 177 13.86 -3.27 20.16
N SER A 178 13.78 -4.15 21.15
CA SER A 178 13.85 -3.81 22.58
C SER A 178 15.28 -3.91 23.16
N ASN A 179 16.29 -3.99 22.29
CA ASN A 179 17.71 -4.17 22.61
C ASN A 179 18.05 -5.54 23.22
N GLU A 180 17.17 -6.52 23.08
CA GLU A 180 17.45 -7.91 23.36
C GLU A 180 18.43 -8.47 22.32
N ILE A 181 19.42 -9.23 22.78
CA ILE A 181 20.34 -9.92 21.89
C ILE A 181 19.67 -11.21 21.42
N VAL A 182 19.38 -11.27 20.12
CA VAL A 182 18.76 -12.43 19.46
C VAL A 182 19.81 -13.48 19.14
N GLU A 183 20.98 -13.03 18.70
CA GLU A 183 22.11 -13.91 18.36
C GLU A 183 23.44 -13.24 18.72
N THR A 184 24.30 -14.02 19.36
CA THR A 184 25.67 -13.62 19.71
C THR A 184 26.68 -14.28 18.79
N PRO A 185 27.74 -13.58 18.39
CA PRO A 185 28.82 -14.16 17.61
C PRO A 185 29.70 -15.13 18.40
N ALA A 186 30.55 -15.86 17.68
CA ALA A 186 31.57 -16.75 18.28
C ALA A 186 32.80 -15.99 18.83
N THR A 187 33.08 -14.79 18.32
CA THR A 187 34.17 -13.92 18.75
C THR A 187 33.66 -12.81 19.68
N SER A 188 34.57 -12.09 20.33
CA SER A 188 34.25 -11.05 21.31
C SER A 188 34.98 -9.73 21.03
N LEU A 189 35.00 -9.30 19.77
CA LEU A 189 35.57 -8.03 19.34
C LEU A 189 34.74 -6.85 19.88
N LEU A 190 33.41 -6.94 19.78
CA LEU A 190 32.50 -5.97 20.38
C LEU A 190 32.02 -6.45 21.75
N SER A 191 31.87 -5.49 22.67
CA SER A 191 31.06 -5.73 23.85
C SER A 191 29.58 -5.71 23.48
N GLN A 192 28.73 -6.38 24.27
CA GLN A 192 27.28 -6.31 24.10
C GLN A 192 26.77 -4.86 24.09
N THR A 193 27.36 -4.01 24.93
CA THR A 193 27.04 -2.58 25.00
C THR A 193 27.39 -1.87 23.70
N ASP A 194 28.58 -2.11 23.13
CA ASP A 194 28.99 -1.52 21.85
C ASP A 194 28.06 -1.97 20.72
N ALA A 195 27.72 -3.26 20.66
CA ALA A 195 26.82 -3.79 19.64
C ALA A 195 25.42 -3.13 19.72
N ILE A 196 24.87 -2.96 20.93
CA ILE A 196 23.59 -2.25 21.13
C ILE A 196 23.69 -0.78 20.73
N LEU A 197 24.81 -0.09 21.03
CA LEU A 197 25.01 1.30 20.62
C LEU A 197 25.05 1.45 19.10
N VAL A 198 25.71 0.52 18.39
CA VAL A 198 25.77 0.51 16.93
C VAL A 198 24.39 0.21 16.32
N ALA A 199 23.65 -0.76 16.87
CA ALA A 199 22.28 -1.03 16.43
C ALA A 199 21.35 0.18 16.67
N GLY A 200 21.53 0.88 17.79
CA GLY A 200 20.86 2.15 18.07
C GLY A 200 21.15 3.20 17.00
N LEU A 201 22.44 3.40 16.66
CA LEU A 201 22.85 4.32 15.60
C LEU A 201 22.19 4.00 14.24
N ALA A 202 22.10 2.71 13.86
CA ALA A 202 21.46 2.30 12.62
C ALA A 202 19.95 2.63 12.61
N ARG A 203 19.25 2.41 13.73
CA ARG A 203 17.82 2.74 13.90
C ARG A 203 17.56 4.23 13.96
N ASP A 204 18.47 5.01 14.55
CA ASP A 204 18.39 6.46 14.56
C ASP A 204 18.53 7.00 13.11
N CYS A 205 19.44 6.43 12.31
CA CYS A 205 19.57 6.74 10.89
C CYS A 205 18.30 6.37 10.10
N GLU A 206 17.68 5.22 10.39
CA GLU A 206 16.39 4.82 9.82
C GLU A 206 15.27 5.80 10.18
N SER A 207 15.17 6.18 11.44
CA SER A 207 14.17 7.14 11.92
C SER A 207 14.33 8.50 11.23
N ALA A 208 15.57 8.96 11.03
CA ALA A 208 15.88 10.19 10.30
C ALA A 208 15.57 10.09 8.79
N SER A 209 15.65 8.89 8.20
CA SER A 209 15.52 8.66 6.76
C SER A 209 14.14 8.15 6.33
N GLY A 210 13.31 7.72 7.28
CA GLY A 210 11.98 7.15 7.07
C GLY A 210 11.96 5.77 6.40
N ARG A 211 13.09 5.06 6.38
CA ARG A 211 13.24 3.72 5.79
C ARG A 211 14.48 3.00 6.31
N PRO A 212 14.54 1.65 6.24
CA PRO A 212 15.67 0.89 6.73
C PRO A 212 17.01 1.34 6.13
N GLN A 213 18.05 1.43 6.96
CA GLN A 213 19.38 1.89 6.58
C GLN A 213 20.43 0.80 6.75
N ASP A 214 21.39 0.82 5.84
CA ASP A 214 22.70 0.18 5.94
C ASP A 214 23.73 1.28 6.20
N ILE A 215 24.43 1.19 7.33
CA ILE A 215 25.40 2.18 7.79
C ILE A 215 26.80 1.58 7.87
N GLU A 216 27.81 2.38 7.52
CA GLU A 216 29.20 2.11 7.88
C GLU A 216 29.53 2.88 9.16
N TRP A 217 30.19 2.23 10.10
CA TRP A 217 30.50 2.79 11.41
C TRP A 217 31.92 2.43 11.87
N ALA A 218 32.45 3.22 12.80
CA ALA A 218 33.73 2.95 13.45
C ALA A 218 33.71 3.38 14.92
N ILE A 219 34.36 2.60 15.78
CA ILE A 219 34.67 2.98 17.16
C ILE A 219 36.15 3.31 17.25
N ASP A 220 36.47 4.56 17.61
CA ASP A 220 37.86 4.98 17.75
C ASP A 220 38.55 4.39 18.98
N LEU A 221 39.87 4.60 19.09
CA LEU A 221 40.66 4.13 20.24
C LEU A 221 40.20 4.73 21.58
N GLY A 222 39.47 5.85 21.57
CA GLY A 222 38.87 6.48 22.74
C GLY A 222 37.48 5.94 23.09
N GLY A 223 36.94 5.00 22.30
CA GLY A 223 35.61 4.42 22.50
C GLY A 223 34.47 5.24 21.90
N LYS A 224 34.75 6.29 21.13
CA LYS A 224 33.70 7.09 20.49
C LYS A 224 33.22 6.40 19.21
N LEU A 225 31.91 6.28 19.07
CA LEU A 225 31.23 5.77 17.87
C LEU A 225 31.06 6.89 16.83
N TRP A 226 31.45 6.60 15.59
CA TRP A 226 31.37 7.48 14.43
C TRP A 226 30.53 6.86 13.33
N LEU A 227 29.65 7.66 12.71
CA LEU A 227 28.94 7.32 11.48
C LEU A 227 29.82 7.71 10.27
N LEU A 228 30.17 6.73 9.44
CA LEU A 228 31.01 6.94 8.26
C LEU A 228 30.17 7.11 6.99
N GLN A 229 29.08 6.34 6.88
CA GLN A 229 28.17 6.36 5.73
C GLN A 229 26.78 5.85 6.14
N SER A 230 25.74 6.25 5.42
CA SER A 230 24.39 5.71 5.55
C SER A 230 23.72 5.65 4.19
N ARG A 231 23.08 4.51 3.87
CA ARG A 231 22.35 4.28 2.62
C ARG A 231 21.08 3.46 2.86
N PRO A 232 20.02 3.63 2.05
CA PRO A 232 18.80 2.85 2.20
C PRO A 232 18.98 1.39 1.79
N ILE A 233 18.40 0.46 2.55
CA ILE A 233 18.37 -0.96 2.16
C ILE A 233 17.31 -1.16 1.07
N THR A 234 17.73 -1.34 -0.18
CA THR A 234 16.83 -1.41 -1.34
C THR A 234 16.25 -2.79 -1.60
N THR A 235 16.90 -3.86 -1.10
CA THR A 235 16.46 -5.25 -1.29
C THR A 235 15.20 -5.60 -0.51
N LEU A 236 14.90 -4.84 0.55
CA LEU A 236 13.81 -5.10 1.49
C LEU A 236 12.41 -4.80 0.95
N GLY A 237 12.29 -3.99 -0.11
CA GLY A 237 10.97 -3.59 -0.64
C GLY A 237 10.12 -4.74 -1.21
N LEU A 238 10.74 -5.89 -1.50
CA LEU A 238 10.07 -7.09 -2.04
C LEU A 238 9.98 -8.24 -1.03
N THR A 239 10.71 -8.16 0.09
CA THR A 239 10.74 -9.21 1.10
C THR A 239 9.66 -8.93 2.15
N PRO A 240 8.69 -9.84 2.36
CA PRO A 240 7.71 -9.71 3.43
C PRO A 240 8.41 -9.56 4.78
N ASP A 241 7.95 -8.63 5.59
CA ASP A 241 8.42 -8.53 6.97
C ASP A 241 7.74 -9.64 7.79
N PRO A 242 8.49 -10.62 8.33
CA PRO A 242 7.94 -11.70 9.13
C PRO A 242 7.26 -11.20 10.42
N ASP A 243 7.62 -10.00 10.88
CA ASP A 243 7.08 -9.41 12.09
C ASP A 243 5.88 -8.49 11.85
N ASP A 244 5.58 -8.14 10.60
CA ASP A 244 4.39 -7.34 10.27
C ASP A 244 3.12 -8.20 10.41
N THR A 245 2.03 -7.51 10.72
CA THR A 245 0.68 -8.07 10.66
C THR A 245 0.40 -8.62 9.27
N LEU A 246 0.20 -9.95 9.17
CA LEU A 246 -0.17 -10.58 7.92
C LEU A 246 -1.42 -9.89 7.35
N ARG A 247 -1.30 -9.38 6.13
CA ARG A 247 -2.40 -8.82 5.34
C ARG A 247 -2.49 -9.58 4.04
N VAL A 248 -3.65 -10.15 3.78
CA VAL A 248 -3.93 -10.84 2.53
C VAL A 248 -4.90 -9.99 1.73
N TRP A 249 -4.47 -9.55 0.56
CA TRP A 249 -5.24 -8.71 -0.35
C TRP A 249 -5.81 -9.57 -1.48
N ASP A 250 -7.13 -9.59 -1.63
CA ASP A 250 -7.81 -10.29 -2.72
C ASP A 250 -8.74 -9.33 -3.49
N ASN A 251 -8.80 -9.50 -4.80
CA ASN A 251 -9.72 -8.75 -5.66
C ASN A 251 -10.66 -9.64 -6.48
N SER A 252 -10.74 -10.95 -6.19
CA SER A 252 -11.46 -11.92 -7.02
C SER A 252 -12.95 -11.60 -7.16
N ASN A 253 -13.57 -11.05 -6.11
CA ASN A 253 -14.99 -10.68 -6.09
C ASN A 253 -15.20 -9.17 -6.27
N ILE A 254 -14.44 -8.32 -5.57
CA ILE A 254 -14.66 -6.86 -5.60
C ILE A 254 -14.35 -6.23 -6.97
N ALA A 255 -13.56 -6.88 -7.82
CA ALA A 255 -13.29 -6.41 -9.18
C ALA A 255 -14.52 -6.47 -10.10
N GLU A 256 -15.58 -7.21 -9.74
CA GLU A 256 -16.85 -7.16 -10.47
C GLU A 256 -17.55 -5.81 -10.27
N SER A 257 -17.41 -5.21 -9.08
CA SER A 257 -17.91 -3.87 -8.78
C SER A 257 -16.92 -2.80 -9.22
N TYR A 258 -15.64 -2.97 -8.88
CA TYR A 258 -14.56 -1.99 -9.13
C TYR A 258 -13.49 -2.58 -10.06
N GLY A 259 -13.86 -2.82 -11.33
CA GLY A 259 -12.99 -3.51 -12.30
C GLY A 259 -11.85 -2.67 -12.86
N GLY A 260 -12.06 -1.34 -12.89
CA GLY A 260 -11.13 -0.38 -13.47
C GLY A 260 -10.13 0.22 -12.48
N VAL A 261 -9.58 1.38 -12.87
CA VAL A 261 -8.77 2.22 -11.97
C VAL A 261 -9.71 3.08 -11.14
N THR A 262 -9.71 2.87 -9.82
CA THR A 262 -10.54 3.61 -8.89
C THR A 262 -9.82 4.87 -8.39
N THR A 263 -10.50 6.01 -8.48
CA THR A 263 -9.95 7.28 -7.98
C THR A 263 -9.96 7.35 -6.45
N PRO A 264 -9.12 8.19 -5.82
CA PRO A 264 -9.16 8.39 -4.38
C PRO A 264 -10.52 8.86 -3.84
N LEU A 265 -11.26 9.65 -4.61
CA LEU A 265 -12.59 10.13 -4.21
C LEU A 265 -13.58 8.96 -4.11
N THR A 266 -13.66 8.15 -5.17
CA THR A 266 -14.51 6.95 -5.19
C THR A 266 -14.10 5.95 -4.11
N PHE A 267 -12.80 5.70 -3.94
CA PHE A 267 -12.32 4.81 -2.90
C PHE A 267 -12.65 5.30 -1.49
N SER A 268 -12.58 6.62 -1.24
CA SER A 268 -12.94 7.19 0.05
C SER A 268 -14.40 6.92 0.44
N PHE A 269 -15.30 6.92 -0.56
CA PHE A 269 -16.70 6.57 -0.43
C PHE A 269 -16.89 5.07 -0.22
N ALA A 270 -16.27 4.23 -1.07
CA ALA A 270 -16.31 2.77 -0.95
C ALA A 270 -15.88 2.30 0.44
N ARG A 271 -14.74 2.80 0.94
CA ARG A 271 -14.24 2.46 2.29
C ARG A 271 -15.26 2.79 3.38
N ARG A 272 -15.92 3.95 3.27
CA ARG A 272 -16.94 4.38 4.25
C ARG A 272 -18.20 3.52 4.20
N ILE A 273 -18.67 3.18 2.99
CA ILE A 273 -19.84 2.32 2.81
C ILE A 273 -19.58 0.94 3.40
N TYR A 274 -18.46 0.30 3.04
CA TYR A 274 -18.15 -1.03 3.53
C TYR A 274 -18.02 -1.05 5.06
N GLU A 275 -17.34 -0.06 5.63
CA GLU A 275 -17.28 0.10 7.10
C GLU A 275 -18.69 0.15 7.71
N SER A 276 -19.57 1.02 7.19
CA SER A 276 -20.92 1.20 7.72
C SER A 276 -21.79 -0.05 7.52
N ALA A 277 -21.77 -0.65 6.33
CA ALA A 277 -22.58 -1.80 5.98
C ALA A 277 -22.25 -3.02 6.85
N TYR A 278 -20.96 -3.31 7.07
CA TYR A 278 -20.57 -4.45 7.91
C TYR A 278 -20.87 -4.23 9.38
N ARG A 279 -20.80 -2.98 9.88
CA ARG A 279 -21.26 -2.65 11.23
C ARG A 279 -22.76 -2.88 11.39
N GLU A 280 -23.57 -2.44 10.43
CA GLU A 280 -25.01 -2.70 10.43
C GLU A 280 -25.33 -4.19 10.28
N PHE A 281 -24.55 -4.94 9.50
CA PHE A 281 -24.67 -6.39 9.39
C PHE A 281 -24.40 -7.10 10.73
N CYS A 282 -23.35 -6.71 11.47
CA CYS A 282 -23.12 -7.24 12.82
C CYS A 282 -24.30 -6.96 13.75
N LYS A 283 -24.91 -5.76 13.68
CA LYS A 283 -26.11 -5.41 14.47
C LYS A 283 -27.30 -6.27 14.08
N LEU A 284 -27.53 -6.48 12.77
CA LEU A 284 -28.57 -7.37 12.26
C LEU A 284 -28.40 -8.78 12.83
N MET A 285 -27.17 -9.28 12.84
CA MET A 285 -26.79 -10.59 13.38
C MET A 285 -26.75 -10.61 14.93
N SER A 286 -27.32 -9.60 15.60
CA SER A 286 -27.44 -9.52 17.05
C SER A 286 -26.10 -9.61 17.81
N VAL A 287 -25.00 -9.25 17.17
CA VAL A 287 -23.68 -9.16 17.79
C VAL A 287 -23.73 -8.09 18.90
N PRO A 288 -23.22 -8.36 20.11
CA PRO A 288 -23.18 -7.38 21.19
C PRO A 288 -22.42 -6.09 20.80
N HIS A 289 -22.93 -4.94 21.25
CA HIS A 289 -22.37 -3.63 20.87
C HIS A 289 -20.91 -3.47 21.30
N ASP A 290 -20.58 -3.91 22.51
CA ASP A 290 -19.24 -3.87 23.06
C ASP A 290 -18.24 -4.71 22.25
N ARG A 291 -18.71 -5.81 21.64
CA ARG A 291 -17.88 -6.66 20.77
C ARG A 291 -17.61 -5.99 19.42
N ILE A 292 -18.58 -5.24 18.90
CA ILE A 292 -18.42 -4.43 17.68
C ILE A 292 -17.41 -3.30 17.95
N GLU A 293 -17.56 -2.57 19.06
CA GLU A 293 -16.66 -1.47 19.45
C GLU A 293 -15.22 -1.93 19.67
N ARG A 294 -15.00 -3.10 20.31
CA ARG A 294 -13.65 -3.69 20.46
C ARG A 294 -12.98 -4.04 19.14
N SER A 295 -13.74 -4.12 18.05
CA SER A 295 -13.26 -4.45 16.70
C SER A 295 -13.25 -3.22 15.78
N ASP A 296 -13.25 -2.00 16.34
CA ASP A 296 -13.30 -0.75 15.58
C ASP A 296 -12.10 -0.54 14.65
N ASP A 297 -10.97 -1.19 14.93
CA ASP A 297 -9.79 -1.20 14.07
C ASP A 297 -10.01 -1.99 12.76
N VAL A 298 -10.97 -2.93 12.75
CA VAL A 298 -11.18 -3.87 11.65
C VAL A 298 -11.95 -3.25 10.50
N PHE A 299 -13.12 -2.66 10.79
CA PHE A 299 -14.07 -2.20 9.76
C PHE A 299 -13.47 -1.18 8.78
N PRO A 300 -12.69 -0.16 9.21
CA PRO A 300 -12.10 0.81 8.30
C PRO A 300 -10.99 0.24 7.41
N GLN A 301 -10.46 -0.95 7.76
CA GLN A 301 -9.35 -1.62 7.08
C GLN A 301 -9.80 -2.77 6.18
N MET A 302 -11.10 -2.92 5.94
CA MET A 302 -11.65 -3.99 5.09
C MET A 302 -11.29 -3.83 3.62
N LEU A 303 -10.98 -2.61 3.18
CA LEU A 303 -10.59 -2.27 1.82
C LEU A 303 -9.21 -1.60 1.76
N GLY A 304 -8.45 -1.93 0.72
CA GLY A 304 -7.18 -1.29 0.37
C GLY A 304 -7.20 -0.79 -1.07
N LEU A 305 -6.57 0.35 -1.32
CA LEU A 305 -6.32 0.89 -2.66
C LEU A 305 -4.85 0.66 -3.00
N ILE A 306 -4.56 -0.32 -3.85
CA ILE A 306 -3.19 -0.70 -4.21
C ILE A 306 -3.02 -0.45 -5.70
N ARG A 307 -2.13 0.49 -6.05
CA ARG A 307 -1.84 0.87 -7.45
C ARG A 307 -3.12 1.17 -8.27
N GLY A 308 -4.06 1.89 -7.64
CA GLY A 308 -5.32 2.31 -8.27
C GLY A 308 -6.40 1.23 -8.36
N ARG A 309 -6.23 0.06 -7.74
CA ARG A 309 -7.25 -1.00 -7.69
C ARG A 309 -7.69 -1.27 -6.27
N VAL A 310 -8.95 -1.67 -6.12
CA VAL A 310 -9.56 -1.98 -4.82
C VAL A 310 -9.35 -3.46 -4.49
N TYR A 311 -8.94 -3.73 -3.25
CA TYR A 311 -8.73 -5.08 -2.72
C TYR A 311 -9.46 -5.23 -1.39
N TYR A 312 -9.98 -6.41 -1.12
CA TYR A 312 -10.38 -6.83 0.21
C TYR A 312 -9.15 -7.17 1.05
N ASN A 313 -9.11 -6.67 2.29
CA ASN A 313 -8.24 -7.22 3.32
C ASN A 313 -8.92 -8.45 3.91
N LEU A 314 -8.56 -9.65 3.43
CA LEU A 314 -9.18 -10.88 3.88
C LEU A 314 -9.03 -11.07 5.40
N VAL A 315 -7.90 -10.68 6.00
CA VAL A 315 -7.71 -10.82 7.45
C VAL A 315 -8.73 -9.98 8.23
N SER A 316 -8.93 -8.72 7.86
CA SER A 316 -9.98 -7.88 8.47
C SER A 316 -11.37 -8.49 8.26
N TRP A 317 -11.64 -9.03 7.08
CA TRP A 317 -12.89 -9.72 6.79
C TRP A 317 -13.16 -10.94 7.66
N TYR A 318 -12.18 -11.84 7.79
CA TYR A 318 -12.29 -13.00 8.68
C TYR A 318 -12.45 -12.58 10.15
N ARG A 319 -11.82 -11.48 10.57
CA ARG A 319 -12.04 -10.90 11.92
C ARG A 319 -13.51 -10.45 12.10
N VAL A 320 -14.12 -9.80 11.11
CA VAL A 320 -15.56 -9.45 11.15
C VAL A 320 -16.43 -10.71 11.19
N LEU A 321 -16.14 -11.71 10.35
CA LEU A 321 -16.90 -12.98 10.35
C LEU A 321 -16.81 -13.73 11.67
N ALA A 322 -15.66 -13.69 12.34
CA ALA A 322 -15.48 -14.29 13.66
C ALA A 322 -16.34 -13.63 14.76
N LEU A 323 -16.86 -12.41 14.53
CA LEU A 323 -17.83 -11.76 15.40
C LEU A 323 -19.23 -12.38 15.29
N LEU A 324 -19.53 -13.06 14.19
CA LEU A 324 -20.87 -13.57 13.91
C LEU A 324 -21.16 -14.84 14.73
N PRO A 325 -22.38 -14.96 15.29
CA PRO A 325 -22.78 -16.17 16.01
C PRO A 325 -22.76 -17.40 15.10
N GLY A 326 -22.09 -18.47 15.55
CA GLY A 326 -22.05 -19.74 14.81
C GLY A 326 -21.07 -19.79 13.63
N PHE A 327 -20.13 -18.84 13.52
CA PHE A 327 -19.13 -18.79 12.45
C PHE A 327 -18.42 -20.12 12.18
N GLN A 328 -17.95 -20.81 13.23
CA GLN A 328 -17.21 -22.08 13.08
C GLN A 328 -18.04 -23.19 12.39
N LEU A 329 -19.38 -23.14 12.49
CA LEU A 329 -20.26 -24.13 11.88
C LEU A 329 -20.55 -23.83 10.41
N ASN A 330 -20.45 -22.55 10.00
CA ASN A 330 -20.90 -22.05 8.69
C ASN A 330 -19.78 -21.37 7.88
N ARG A 331 -18.51 -21.62 8.22
CA ARG A 331 -17.34 -20.98 7.58
C ARG A 331 -17.37 -21.11 6.05
N GLY A 332 -17.52 -22.32 5.52
CA GLY A 332 -17.51 -22.55 4.08
C GLY A 332 -18.66 -21.86 3.34
N PHE A 333 -19.83 -21.72 3.98
CA PHE A 333 -20.93 -20.94 3.43
C PHE A 333 -20.58 -19.45 3.34
N MET A 334 -19.95 -18.90 4.38
CA MET A 334 -19.52 -17.49 4.42
C MET A 334 -18.36 -17.21 3.43
N GLU A 335 -17.43 -18.15 3.25
CA GLU A 335 -16.36 -18.03 2.25
C GLU A 335 -16.90 -18.07 0.82
N GLN A 336 -17.85 -18.98 0.55
CA GLN A 336 -18.54 -19.03 -0.73
C GLN A 336 -19.34 -17.74 -1.00
N MET A 337 -20.00 -17.20 0.03
CA MET A 337 -20.71 -15.92 -0.03
C MET A 337 -19.78 -14.76 -0.43
N MET A 338 -18.52 -14.79 0.03
CA MET A 338 -17.51 -13.78 -0.30
C MET A 338 -16.87 -13.97 -1.69
N GLY A 339 -17.14 -15.07 -2.38
CA GLY A 339 -16.54 -15.35 -3.69
C GLY A 339 -15.02 -15.53 -3.68
N VAL A 340 -14.44 -15.87 -2.51
CA VAL A 340 -12.99 -16.10 -2.39
C VAL A 340 -12.65 -17.40 -3.11
N ARG A 341 -11.69 -17.34 -4.04
CA ARG A 341 -11.26 -18.52 -4.82
C ARG A 341 -10.53 -19.56 -3.97
N GLU A 342 -9.76 -19.10 -2.99
CA GLU A 342 -8.95 -19.93 -2.10
C GLU A 342 -9.27 -19.62 -0.64
N PRO A 343 -9.67 -20.61 0.17
CA PRO A 343 -9.95 -20.39 1.58
C PRO A 343 -8.67 -20.03 2.34
N MET A 344 -8.79 -19.18 3.36
CA MET A 344 -7.65 -18.82 4.21
C MET A 344 -7.09 -20.05 4.94
N PRO A 345 -5.76 -20.19 5.09
CA PRO A 345 -5.17 -21.28 5.85
C PRO A 345 -5.72 -21.39 7.27
N ASP A 346 -5.99 -22.63 7.72
CA ASP A 346 -6.64 -22.91 9.01
C ASP A 346 -5.90 -22.35 10.21
N GLU A 347 -4.56 -22.27 10.16
CA GLU A 347 -3.74 -21.73 11.25
C GLU A 347 -4.00 -20.24 11.49
N ILE A 348 -4.13 -19.46 10.41
CA ILE A 348 -4.42 -18.02 10.48
C ILE A 348 -5.84 -17.81 11.03
N VAL A 349 -6.81 -18.58 10.54
CA VAL A 349 -8.19 -18.50 11.03
C VAL A 349 -8.29 -18.90 12.49
N LYS A 350 -7.58 -19.94 12.94
CA LYS A 350 -7.53 -20.33 14.36
C LYS A 350 -6.99 -19.21 15.23
N LYS A 351 -5.95 -18.49 14.79
CA LYS A 351 -5.40 -17.32 15.50
C LYS A 351 -6.44 -16.20 15.62
N ILE A 352 -7.09 -15.84 14.50
CA ILE A 352 -8.14 -14.82 14.44
C ILE A 352 -9.34 -15.16 15.34
N VAL A 353 -9.72 -16.44 15.40
CA VAL A 353 -10.85 -16.91 16.20
C VAL A 353 -10.50 -16.98 17.70
N ALA A 354 -9.27 -17.39 18.05
CA ALA A 354 -8.81 -17.46 19.43
C ALA A 354 -8.83 -16.09 20.13
N GLU A 355 -8.57 -15.01 19.40
CA GLU A 355 -8.63 -13.63 19.89
C GLU A 355 -10.06 -13.15 20.17
N ASN A 356 -11.08 -13.85 19.66
CA ASN A 356 -12.48 -13.37 19.64
C ASN A 356 -13.49 -14.28 20.34
N THR A 357 -13.10 -15.41 20.93
CA THR A 357 -14.06 -16.35 21.54
C THR A 357 -14.57 -15.92 22.91
N GLY A 358 -15.91 -15.81 23.03
CA GLY A 358 -16.61 -15.90 24.32
C GLY A 358 -16.80 -17.35 24.76
N THR A 359 -17.50 -17.58 25.87
CA THR A 359 -17.81 -18.94 26.32
C THR A 359 -18.82 -19.60 25.36
N ARG A 360 -18.74 -20.93 25.19
CA ARG A 360 -19.68 -21.74 24.37
C ARG A 360 -21.16 -21.51 24.73
N SER A 361 -21.43 -21.08 25.97
CA SER A 361 -22.77 -20.75 26.46
C SER A 361 -23.29 -19.38 25.99
N GLU A 362 -22.39 -18.43 25.77
CA GLU A 362 -22.69 -17.09 25.26
C GLU A 362 -22.95 -17.16 23.76
N ASP A 363 -22.14 -17.91 23.01
CA ASP A 363 -22.35 -18.14 21.58
C ASP A 363 -23.70 -18.81 21.30
N ARG A 364 -24.10 -19.80 22.10
CA ARG A 364 -25.43 -20.44 21.93
C ARG A 364 -26.58 -19.48 22.21
N ARG A 365 -26.44 -18.61 23.22
CA ARG A 365 -27.44 -17.58 23.54
C ARG A 365 -27.51 -16.52 22.43
N ALA A 366 -26.36 -16.07 21.93
CA ALA A 366 -26.26 -15.15 20.80
C ALA A 366 -26.90 -15.75 19.54
N LEU A 367 -26.65 -17.02 19.25
CA LEU A 367 -27.24 -17.73 18.12
C LEU A 367 -28.77 -17.78 18.21
N VAL A 368 -29.33 -18.16 19.37
CA VAL A 368 -30.79 -18.18 19.57
C VAL A 368 -31.38 -16.77 19.41
N LYS A 369 -30.74 -15.75 20.00
CA LYS A 369 -31.16 -14.35 19.84
C LYS A 369 -31.14 -13.92 18.37
N THR A 370 -30.11 -14.33 17.62
CA THR A 370 -29.97 -14.08 16.19
C THR A 370 -31.10 -14.74 15.41
N CYS A 371 -31.40 -16.01 15.65
CA CYS A 371 -32.50 -16.71 15.00
C CYS A 371 -33.85 -16.01 15.26
N ILE A 372 -34.13 -15.62 16.51
CA ILE A 372 -35.35 -14.87 16.86
C ILE A 372 -35.37 -13.51 16.16
N GLY A 373 -34.23 -12.80 16.14
CA GLY A 373 -34.06 -11.52 15.45
C GLY A 373 -34.35 -11.64 13.96
N LEU A 374 -33.72 -12.60 13.28
CA LEU A 374 -33.92 -12.89 11.86
C LEU A 374 -35.39 -13.25 11.56
N LEU A 375 -36.04 -14.07 12.38
CA LEU A 375 -37.47 -14.38 12.18
C LEU A 375 -38.36 -13.13 12.30
N ARG A 376 -38.03 -12.19 13.19
CA ARG A 376 -38.74 -10.90 13.27
C ARG A 376 -38.46 -10.03 12.05
N GLN A 377 -37.21 -9.99 11.59
CA GLN A 377 -36.81 -9.23 10.40
C GLN A 377 -37.52 -9.76 9.16
N LEU A 378 -37.56 -11.08 8.94
CA LEU A 378 -38.26 -11.70 7.82
C LEU A 378 -39.75 -11.36 7.81
N ARG A 379 -40.41 -11.36 8.98
CA ARG A 379 -41.84 -10.98 9.10
C ARG A 379 -42.07 -9.49 8.85
N GLY A 380 -41.12 -8.64 9.23
CA GLY A 380 -41.20 -7.19 9.04
C GLY A 380 -40.74 -6.70 7.66
N LEU A 381 -40.07 -7.57 6.89
CA LEU A 381 -39.38 -7.21 5.65
C LEU A 381 -40.28 -6.49 4.63
N PRO A 382 -41.53 -6.92 4.34
CA PRO A 382 -42.39 -6.22 3.39
C PRO A 382 -42.61 -4.74 3.75
N LYS A 383 -42.81 -4.46 5.05
CA LYS A 383 -42.96 -3.09 5.53
C LYS A 383 -41.65 -2.32 5.45
N GLN A 384 -40.52 -2.95 5.79
CA GLN A 384 -39.20 -2.32 5.71
C GLN A 384 -38.83 -1.94 4.28
N ILE A 385 -39.18 -2.77 3.29
CA ILE A 385 -38.99 -2.47 1.87
C ILE A 385 -39.81 -1.24 1.48
N ALA A 386 -41.10 -1.19 1.84
CA ALA A 386 -41.95 -0.03 1.56
C ALA A 386 -41.42 1.25 2.23
N ASP A 387 -41.04 1.16 3.51
CA ASP A 387 -40.46 2.28 4.25
C ASP A 387 -39.10 2.71 3.68
N PHE A 388 -38.32 1.78 3.12
CA PHE A 388 -37.06 2.08 2.44
C PHE A 388 -37.29 2.80 1.11
N GLN A 389 -38.23 2.33 0.28
CA GLN A 389 -38.59 2.98 -0.98
C GLN A 389 -39.03 4.44 -0.74
N ILE A 390 -39.90 4.68 0.24
CA ILE A 390 -40.32 6.05 0.59
C ILE A 390 -39.12 6.94 0.96
N ARG A 391 -38.14 6.41 1.70
CA ARG A 391 -36.91 7.15 2.04
C ARG A 391 -36.03 7.40 0.83
N LEU A 392 -35.88 6.40 -0.02
CA LEU A 392 -35.08 6.48 -1.25
C LEU A 392 -35.67 7.54 -2.18
N ASP A 393 -36.97 7.47 -2.46
CA ASP A 393 -37.68 8.42 -3.32
C ASP A 393 -37.57 9.84 -2.77
N LYS A 394 -37.69 10.01 -1.44
CA LYS A 394 -37.52 11.30 -0.79
C LYS A 394 -36.09 11.83 -0.91
N ALA A 395 -35.08 10.98 -0.77
CA ALA A 395 -33.67 11.37 -0.84
C ALA A 395 -33.25 11.72 -2.28
N LEU A 396 -33.81 11.03 -3.28
CA LEU A 396 -33.55 11.25 -4.70
C LEU A 396 -34.46 12.33 -5.32
N ALA A 397 -35.47 12.81 -4.60
CA ALA A 397 -36.32 13.90 -5.05
C ALA A 397 -35.49 15.17 -5.34
N ALA A 398 -35.93 15.95 -6.33
CA ALA A 398 -35.25 17.18 -6.71
C ALA A 398 -35.08 18.12 -5.49
N PRO A 399 -33.86 18.57 -5.19
CA PRO A 399 -33.62 19.44 -4.04
C PRO A 399 -34.30 20.80 -4.26
N SER A 400 -34.67 21.47 -3.16
CA SER A 400 -35.33 22.79 -3.20
C SER A 400 -34.47 23.88 -3.86
N VAL A 401 -33.15 23.76 -3.75
CA VAL A 401 -32.17 24.54 -4.51
C VAL A 401 -31.56 23.61 -5.54
N PRO A 402 -31.58 23.93 -6.85
CA PRO A 402 -30.91 23.12 -7.86
C PRO A 402 -29.42 22.93 -7.53
N ILE A 403 -28.90 21.71 -7.71
CA ILE A 403 -27.49 21.37 -7.39
C ILE A 403 -26.52 22.33 -8.09
N SER A 404 -26.83 22.74 -9.33
CA SER A 404 -26.02 23.69 -10.12
C SER A 404 -25.97 25.12 -9.54
N GLN A 405 -26.83 25.45 -8.57
CA GLN A 405 -26.91 26.75 -7.91
C GLN A 405 -26.42 26.70 -6.45
N MET A 406 -26.05 25.52 -5.94
CA MET A 406 -25.57 25.36 -4.56
C MET A 406 -24.15 25.92 -4.40
N THR A 407 -23.89 26.59 -3.28
CA THR A 407 -22.53 26.92 -2.86
C THR A 407 -21.77 25.67 -2.42
N GLY A 408 -20.43 25.76 -2.27
CA GLY A 408 -19.62 24.64 -1.79
C GLY A 408 -20.07 24.08 -0.44
N GLU A 409 -20.44 24.96 0.51
CA GLU A 409 -20.98 24.54 1.81
C GLU A 409 -22.33 23.82 1.68
N GLN A 410 -23.21 24.32 0.80
CA GLN A 410 -24.50 23.69 0.52
C GLN A 410 -24.34 22.31 -0.15
N LEU A 411 -23.38 22.16 -1.05
CA LEU A 411 -23.06 20.87 -1.68
C LEU A 411 -22.58 19.85 -0.65
N VAL A 412 -21.67 20.25 0.25
CA VAL A 412 -21.20 19.36 1.32
C VAL A 412 -22.34 18.99 2.27
N ALA A 413 -23.19 19.95 2.64
CA ALA A 413 -24.34 19.68 3.49
C ALA A 413 -25.34 18.73 2.82
N HIS A 414 -25.61 18.92 1.53
CA HIS A 414 -26.48 18.06 0.73
C HIS A 414 -25.92 16.63 0.64
N TYR A 415 -24.64 16.47 0.32
CA TYR A 415 -23.97 15.16 0.30
C TYR A 415 -24.03 14.44 1.66
N ARG A 416 -23.73 15.15 2.77
CA ARG A 416 -23.81 14.60 4.12
C ARG A 416 -25.23 14.19 4.49
N ASP A 417 -26.23 14.90 3.97
CA ASP A 417 -27.62 14.56 4.18
C ASP A 417 -28.02 13.28 3.44
N LEU A 418 -27.62 13.13 2.17
CA LEU A 418 -27.78 11.89 1.41
C LEU A 418 -27.11 10.71 2.13
N GLU A 419 -25.86 10.88 2.59
CA GLU A 419 -25.15 9.87 3.38
C GLU A 419 -25.93 9.44 4.64
N ARG A 420 -26.54 10.39 5.36
CA ARG A 420 -27.35 10.08 6.55
C ARG A 420 -28.66 9.37 6.21
N GLN A 421 -29.34 9.77 5.15
CA GLN A 421 -30.64 9.23 4.77
C GLN A 421 -30.52 7.83 4.19
N LEU A 422 -29.48 7.60 3.38
CA LEU A 422 -29.29 6.37 2.62
C LEU A 422 -28.31 5.42 3.34
N LEU A 423 -27.04 5.79 3.49
CA LEU A 423 -26.00 4.85 3.95
C LEU A 423 -26.20 4.35 5.38
N LYS A 424 -26.66 5.21 6.30
CA LYS A 424 -26.92 4.81 7.70
C LYS A 424 -28.23 4.05 7.90
N ARG A 425 -29.07 3.92 6.86
CA ARG A 425 -30.37 3.24 6.92
C ARG A 425 -30.54 2.27 5.76
N TRP A 426 -29.47 1.54 5.45
CA TRP A 426 -29.41 0.48 4.44
C TRP A 426 -29.92 -0.87 4.98
N ASP A 427 -30.87 -0.84 5.91
CA ASP A 427 -31.38 -1.99 6.64
C ASP A 427 -32.15 -2.96 5.75
N ALA A 428 -33.14 -2.47 4.99
CA ALA A 428 -33.98 -3.32 4.15
C ALA A 428 -33.19 -4.06 3.05
N PRO A 429 -32.29 -3.42 2.28
CA PRO A 429 -31.47 -4.12 1.30
C PRO A 429 -30.58 -5.20 1.93
N LEU A 430 -29.94 -4.89 3.06
CA LEU A 430 -29.02 -5.80 3.74
C LEU A 430 -29.74 -7.01 4.33
N VAL A 431 -30.92 -6.82 4.93
CA VAL A 431 -31.78 -7.92 5.39
C VAL A 431 -32.27 -8.77 4.21
N ASN A 432 -32.74 -8.12 3.14
CA ASN A 432 -33.27 -8.81 1.97
C ASN A 432 -32.19 -9.67 1.28
N ASP A 433 -31.01 -9.10 1.05
CA ASP A 433 -29.87 -9.78 0.43
C ASP A 433 -29.43 -10.99 1.26
N PHE A 434 -29.36 -10.83 2.58
CA PHE A 434 -29.05 -11.93 3.49
C PHE A 434 -30.05 -13.10 3.37
N PHE A 435 -31.36 -12.81 3.32
CA PHE A 435 -32.36 -13.85 3.13
C PHE A 435 -32.33 -14.45 1.72
N ALA A 436 -32.08 -13.64 0.68
CA ALA A 436 -31.92 -14.12 -0.69
C ALA A 436 -30.79 -15.16 -0.76
N MET A 437 -29.66 -14.90 -0.11
CA MET A 437 -28.54 -15.85 -0.02
C MET A 437 -28.90 -17.14 0.73
N ILE A 438 -29.63 -17.04 1.86
CA ILE A 438 -30.12 -18.23 2.59
C ILE A 438 -31.06 -19.06 1.72
N PHE A 439 -32.05 -18.44 1.08
CA PHE A 439 -33.03 -19.14 0.26
C PHE A 439 -32.40 -19.71 -1.00
N TYR A 440 -31.43 -19.02 -1.60
CA TYR A 440 -30.63 -19.53 -2.70
C TYR A 440 -29.86 -20.80 -2.29
N GLY A 441 -29.16 -20.77 -1.16
CA GLY A 441 -28.45 -21.94 -0.64
C GLY A 441 -29.39 -23.11 -0.28
N LEU A 442 -30.55 -22.81 0.31
CA LEU A 442 -31.58 -23.81 0.62
C LEU A 442 -32.13 -24.44 -0.66
N LEU A 443 -32.48 -23.63 -1.67
CA LEU A 443 -32.96 -24.11 -2.96
C LEU A 443 -31.95 -25.06 -3.59
N ARG A 444 -30.66 -24.69 -3.62
CA ARG A 444 -29.58 -25.57 -4.07
C ARG A 444 -29.58 -26.92 -3.35
N SER A 445 -29.62 -26.89 -2.01
CA SER A 445 -29.62 -28.11 -1.21
C SER A 445 -30.83 -29.00 -1.49
N LEU A 446 -32.00 -28.41 -1.74
CA LEU A 446 -33.21 -29.14 -2.07
C LEU A 446 -33.15 -29.72 -3.49
N CYS A 447 -32.68 -28.96 -4.48
CA CYS A 447 -32.47 -29.43 -5.84
C CYS A 447 -31.48 -30.61 -5.89
N VAL A 448 -30.35 -30.53 -5.17
CA VAL A 448 -29.40 -31.65 -5.06
C VAL A 448 -30.06 -32.85 -4.39
N LYS A 449 -30.71 -32.65 -3.23
CA LYS A 449 -31.23 -33.75 -2.40
C LYS A 449 -32.44 -34.44 -3.02
N TRP A 450 -33.33 -33.69 -3.65
CA TRP A 450 -34.61 -34.21 -4.15
C TRP A 450 -34.60 -34.50 -5.65
N LEU A 451 -33.79 -33.77 -6.43
CA LEU A 451 -33.82 -33.81 -7.90
C LEU A 451 -32.48 -34.23 -8.51
N GLY A 452 -31.43 -34.45 -7.69
CA GLY A 452 -30.12 -34.89 -8.17
C GLY A 452 -29.33 -33.83 -8.95
N ASP A 453 -29.72 -32.54 -8.87
CA ASP A 453 -29.08 -31.42 -9.58
C ASP A 453 -27.71 -31.04 -8.97
N SER A 454 -26.74 -31.93 -9.13
CA SER A 454 -25.37 -31.72 -8.67
C SER A 454 -24.61 -30.65 -9.47
N GLY A 455 -25.06 -30.35 -10.69
CA GLY A 455 -24.50 -29.32 -11.57
C GLY A 455 -25.03 -27.89 -11.33
N GLY A 456 -26.13 -27.73 -10.59
CA GLY A 456 -26.73 -26.43 -10.27
C GLY A 456 -27.48 -25.75 -11.42
N ALA A 457 -27.72 -26.47 -12.52
CA ALA A 457 -28.42 -25.91 -13.69
C ALA A 457 -29.90 -25.66 -13.38
N LEU A 458 -30.55 -26.63 -12.72
CA LEU A 458 -31.97 -26.56 -12.40
C LEU A 458 -32.27 -25.47 -11.37
N GLN A 459 -31.39 -25.29 -10.38
CA GLN A 459 -31.50 -24.16 -9.44
C GLN A 459 -31.61 -22.81 -10.17
N ASN A 460 -30.73 -22.57 -11.13
CA ASN A 460 -30.69 -21.31 -11.87
C ASN A 460 -31.92 -21.16 -12.77
N GLU A 461 -32.33 -22.23 -13.44
CA GLU A 461 -33.53 -22.23 -14.30
C GLU A 461 -34.80 -21.86 -13.54
N LEU A 462 -34.96 -22.35 -12.31
CA LEU A 462 -36.11 -22.03 -11.45
C LEU A 462 -36.19 -20.55 -11.07
N LEU A 463 -35.11 -19.79 -11.20
CA LEU A 463 -35.05 -18.36 -10.88
C LEU A 463 -35.23 -17.46 -12.11
N LEU A 464 -35.28 -18.01 -13.33
CA LEU A 464 -35.32 -17.23 -14.58
C LEU A 464 -36.63 -16.44 -14.77
N ASP A 465 -37.75 -16.83 -14.12
CA ASP A 465 -39.09 -16.29 -14.37
C ASP A 465 -39.56 -15.22 -13.36
N GLY A 466 -38.63 -14.66 -12.57
CA GLY A 466 -38.94 -13.72 -11.47
C GLY A 466 -39.42 -12.31 -11.87
N GLY A 467 -39.54 -12.00 -13.17
CA GLY A 467 -40.26 -10.84 -13.72
C GLY A 467 -39.64 -9.45 -13.56
N ASP A 468 -39.18 -9.06 -12.37
CA ASP A 468 -39.10 -7.64 -11.95
C ASP A 468 -37.70 -7.16 -11.53
N ILE A 469 -36.63 -7.69 -12.14
CA ILE A 469 -35.27 -7.20 -11.85
C ILE A 469 -35.03 -5.88 -12.58
N ILE A 470 -34.88 -4.79 -11.83
CA ILE A 470 -34.64 -3.44 -12.40
C ILE A 470 -33.42 -3.39 -13.33
N SER A 471 -32.37 -4.14 -13.03
CA SER A 471 -31.16 -4.23 -13.87
C SER A 471 -31.39 -4.92 -15.22
N ALA A 472 -32.49 -5.65 -15.41
CA ALA A 472 -32.86 -6.23 -16.69
C ALA A 472 -33.65 -5.24 -17.58
N GLU A 473 -34.16 -4.15 -17.02
CA GLU A 473 -34.96 -3.17 -17.77
C GLU A 473 -34.12 -2.34 -18.77
N PRO A 474 -32.89 -1.87 -18.45
CA PRO A 474 -32.07 -1.15 -19.42
C PRO A 474 -31.85 -1.90 -20.74
N PRO A 475 -31.35 -3.15 -20.77
CA PRO A 475 -31.19 -3.88 -22.03
C PRO A 475 -32.53 -4.14 -22.74
N ARG A 476 -33.61 -4.42 -22.00
CA ARG A 476 -34.97 -4.58 -22.58
C ARG A 476 -35.44 -3.30 -23.28
N ARG A 477 -35.28 -2.14 -22.66
CA ARG A 477 -35.64 -0.84 -23.25
C ARG A 477 -34.76 -0.48 -24.44
N ILE A 478 -33.46 -0.77 -24.38
CA ILE A 478 -32.55 -0.60 -25.53
C ILE A 478 -33.01 -1.46 -26.72
N ILE A 479 -33.40 -2.72 -26.49
CA ILE A 479 -33.94 -3.60 -27.55
C ILE A 479 -35.23 -3.02 -28.13
N ARG A 480 -36.15 -2.52 -27.29
CA ARG A 480 -37.38 -1.86 -27.77
C ARG A 480 -37.06 -0.61 -28.61
N MET A 481 -36.13 0.24 -28.16
CA MET A 481 -35.67 1.41 -28.93
C MET A 481 -35.01 1.02 -30.25
N ALA A 482 -34.22 -0.07 -30.27
CA ALA A 482 -33.63 -0.59 -31.49
C ALA A 482 -34.69 -1.07 -32.49
N ALA A 483 -35.79 -1.67 -32.01
CA ALA A 483 -36.91 -2.09 -32.86
C ALA A 483 -37.63 -0.89 -33.53
N PHE A 484 -37.68 0.28 -32.88
CA PHE A 484 -38.17 1.52 -33.51
C PHE A 484 -37.24 2.04 -34.61
N ALA A 485 -35.93 1.90 -34.43
CA ALA A 485 -34.94 2.37 -35.40
C ALA A 485 -34.77 1.41 -36.59
N ALA A 486 -35.03 0.11 -36.43
CA ALA A 486 -34.79 -0.92 -37.43
C ALA A 486 -35.46 -0.69 -38.80
N PRO A 487 -36.71 -0.17 -38.89
CA PRO A 487 -37.35 0.15 -40.18
C PRO A 487 -36.73 1.35 -40.92
N HIS A 488 -35.79 2.07 -40.30
CA HIS A 488 -35.18 3.28 -40.83
C HIS A 488 -33.65 3.12 -41.00
N PRO A 489 -33.17 2.58 -42.15
CA PRO A 489 -31.77 2.23 -42.35
C PRO A 489 -30.78 3.38 -42.15
N ASP A 490 -31.13 4.59 -42.60
CA ASP A 490 -30.26 5.78 -42.45
C ASP A 490 -30.11 6.20 -41.00
N LEU A 491 -31.18 6.12 -40.21
CA LEU A 491 -31.16 6.37 -38.78
C LEU A 491 -30.31 5.30 -38.07
N ALA A 492 -30.58 4.01 -38.34
CA ALA A 492 -29.85 2.91 -37.73
C ALA A 492 -28.34 3.01 -38.00
N LYS A 493 -27.96 3.32 -39.25
CA LYS A 493 -26.57 3.57 -39.64
C LYS A 493 -25.97 4.76 -38.88
N THR A 494 -26.71 5.86 -38.77
CA THR A 494 -26.26 7.05 -38.05
C THR A 494 -26.02 6.77 -36.55
N LEU A 495 -26.91 6.00 -35.92
CA LEU A 495 -26.79 5.66 -34.49
C LEU A 495 -25.65 4.66 -34.22
N ALA A 496 -25.45 3.68 -35.11
CA ALA A 496 -24.43 2.65 -34.98
C ALA A 496 -23.00 3.13 -35.32
N ASP A 497 -22.84 4.21 -36.08
CA ASP A 497 -21.53 4.71 -36.50
C ASP A 497 -20.75 5.31 -35.32
N PRO A 498 -19.57 4.77 -34.95
CA PRO A 498 -18.78 5.28 -33.83
C PRO A 498 -18.10 6.63 -34.13
N VAL A 499 -17.99 7.04 -35.40
CA VAL A 499 -17.35 8.29 -35.82
C VAL A 499 -18.31 9.48 -35.68
N ILE A 500 -19.63 9.23 -35.73
CA ILE A 500 -20.63 10.30 -35.61
C ILE A 500 -20.75 10.75 -34.15
N HIS A 501 -20.47 12.02 -33.89
CA HIS A 501 -20.61 12.61 -32.55
C HIS A 501 -22.05 12.58 -32.02
N SER A 502 -22.19 12.48 -30.69
CA SER A 502 -23.46 12.37 -29.96
C SER A 502 -24.47 13.47 -30.34
N ASN A 503 -24.04 14.71 -30.54
CA ASN A 503 -24.92 15.81 -30.94
C ASN A 503 -25.66 15.55 -32.27
N LYS A 504 -24.97 14.95 -33.25
CA LYS A 504 -25.57 14.58 -34.54
C LYS A 504 -26.51 13.39 -34.39
N LYS A 505 -26.16 12.40 -33.56
CA LYS A 505 -27.03 11.25 -33.23
C LYS A 505 -28.32 11.72 -32.57
N LEU A 506 -28.23 12.62 -31.58
CA LEU A 506 -29.38 13.22 -30.91
C LEU A 506 -30.25 14.02 -31.88
N ALA A 507 -29.65 14.79 -32.79
CA ALA A 507 -30.38 15.53 -33.81
C ALA A 507 -31.15 14.62 -34.78
N ALA A 508 -30.55 13.49 -35.19
CA ALA A 508 -31.22 12.48 -36.03
C ALA A 508 -32.36 11.79 -35.27
N LEU A 509 -32.12 11.41 -34.01
CA LEU A 509 -33.09 10.74 -33.16
C LEU A 509 -34.35 11.61 -32.92
N ARG A 510 -34.18 12.92 -32.71
CA ARG A 510 -35.29 13.89 -32.53
C ARG A 510 -36.24 14.00 -33.74
N GLN A 511 -35.84 13.54 -34.92
CA GLN A 511 -36.73 13.50 -36.10
C GLN A 511 -37.78 12.39 -35.99
N PHE A 512 -37.63 11.48 -35.02
CA PHE A 512 -38.51 10.33 -34.78
C PHE A 512 -39.16 10.47 -33.38
N PRO A 513 -40.40 11.02 -33.27
CA PRO A 513 -41.00 11.39 -31.98
C PRO A 513 -41.13 10.23 -30.98
N GLU A 514 -41.51 9.04 -31.45
CA GLU A 514 -41.68 7.86 -30.59
C GLU A 514 -40.34 7.39 -30.01
N LEU A 515 -39.29 7.32 -30.84
CA LEU A 515 -37.94 6.97 -30.40
C LEU A 515 -37.36 8.06 -29.47
N SER A 516 -37.60 9.33 -29.77
CA SER A 516 -37.19 10.47 -28.91
C SER A 516 -37.81 10.38 -27.53
N THR A 517 -39.11 10.12 -27.46
CA THR A 517 -39.82 9.98 -26.18
C THR A 517 -39.31 8.77 -25.39
N ALA A 518 -39.10 7.64 -26.06
CA ALA A 518 -38.56 6.44 -25.42
C ALA A 518 -37.13 6.65 -24.89
N PHE A 519 -36.29 7.36 -25.65
CA PHE A 519 -34.92 7.68 -25.26
C PHE A 519 -34.86 8.65 -24.08
N GLU A 520 -35.69 9.71 -24.08
CA GLU A 520 -35.78 10.64 -22.96
C GLU A 520 -36.28 9.96 -21.68
N SER A 521 -37.28 9.08 -21.79
CA SER A 521 -37.73 8.26 -20.66
C SER A 521 -36.64 7.30 -20.16
N TYR A 522 -35.86 6.69 -21.07
CA TYR A 522 -34.73 5.86 -20.68
C TYR A 522 -33.67 6.67 -19.91
N LEU A 523 -33.31 7.85 -20.39
CA LEU A 523 -32.33 8.71 -19.72
C LEU A 523 -32.83 9.23 -18.37
N SER A 524 -34.12 9.48 -18.23
CA SER A 524 -34.73 9.87 -16.95
C SER A 524 -34.57 8.78 -15.90
N ASP A 525 -34.70 7.51 -16.29
CA ASP A 525 -34.71 6.38 -15.36
C ASP A 525 -33.31 5.75 -15.16
N PHE A 526 -32.43 5.84 -16.16
CA PHE A 526 -31.15 5.11 -16.19
C PHE A 526 -29.97 5.91 -16.75
N GLY A 527 -30.13 7.22 -16.97
CA GLY A 527 -29.08 8.08 -17.54
C GLY A 527 -27.89 8.34 -16.61
N ASP A 528 -28.03 8.00 -15.33
CA ASP A 528 -27.00 8.03 -14.30
C ASP A 528 -26.08 6.79 -14.31
N ARG A 529 -26.43 5.76 -15.10
CA ARG A 529 -25.68 4.51 -15.20
C ARG A 529 -24.70 4.50 -16.37
N CYS A 530 -23.58 3.81 -16.21
CA CYS A 530 -22.60 3.60 -17.26
C CYS A 530 -21.85 2.26 -17.10
N LEU A 531 -21.01 1.92 -18.07
CA LEU A 531 -20.09 0.80 -17.93
C LEU A 531 -19.06 1.15 -16.83
N GLU A 532 -18.84 0.22 -15.89
CA GLU A 532 -17.96 0.44 -14.73
C GLU A 532 -18.39 1.69 -13.93
N GLU A 533 -19.67 1.73 -13.52
CA GLU A 533 -20.26 2.85 -12.77
C GLU A 533 -19.62 3.11 -11.39
N LEU A 534 -18.76 2.20 -10.90
CA LEU A 534 -18.10 2.25 -9.59
C LEU A 534 -16.56 2.24 -9.67
#